data_AF-A0A856MQS9-F1
#
_entry.id   AF-A0A856MQS9-F1
#
_cell.length_a   1.000
_cell.length_b   1.000
_cell.length_c   1.000
_cell.angle_alpha   90.00
_cell.angle_beta   90.00
_cell.angle_gamma   90.00
#
_symmetry.space_group_name_H-M   'P 1'
#
loop_
_entity.id
_entity.type
_entity.pdbx_description
1 polymer ?
#
loop_
_entity_poly.entity_id
_entity_poly.type
_entity_poly.pdbx_seq_one_letter_code
_entity_poly.pdbx_strand_id
1 'polypeptide(L)' 'MTTTKIQQFQGTSKEGDFQSALEEAISVAFEALQGNISDFRIAWKLVETSGSKGGLLGEQTITVTIEAQPQ' A
#
# COMPACT_ATOMS: atom_id res chain seq x y z
N MET A 1 21.00 -7.65 -16.92
CA MET A 1 20.64 -7.52 -15.50
C MET A 1 19.35 -6.72 -15.45
N THR A 2 18.23 -7.35 -15.09
CA THR A 2 16.94 -6.67 -14.98
C THR A 2 16.95 -5.92 -13.66
N THR A 3 16.97 -4.60 -13.70
CA THR A 3 16.88 -3.78 -12.49
C THR A 3 15.48 -3.96 -11.91
N THR A 4 15.33 -4.70 -10.82
CA THR A 4 14.04 -4.82 -10.13
C THR A 4 13.67 -3.43 -9.64
N LYS A 5 12.70 -2.79 -10.31
CA LYS A 5 12.34 -1.40 -10.02
C LYS A 5 11.43 -1.39 -8.80
N ILE A 6 11.96 -0.92 -7.68
CA ILE A 6 11.17 -0.60 -6.49
C ILE A 6 10.16 0.48 -6.87
N GLN A 7 8.88 0.26 -6.58
CA GLN A 7 7.78 1.17 -6.87
C GLN A 7 7.01 1.50 -5.59
N GLN A 8 6.47 2.71 -5.50
CA GLN A 8 5.68 3.15 -4.36
C GLN A 8 4.19 2.93 -4.62
N PHE A 9 3.50 2.43 -3.61
CA PHE A 9 2.06 2.16 -3.62
C PHE A 9 1.43 2.71 -2.35
N GLN A 10 0.16 3.08 -2.44
CA GLN A 10 -0.56 3.72 -1.36
C GLN A 10 -1.93 3.06 -1.15
N GLY A 11 -2.33 2.92 0.10
CA GLY A 11 -3.67 2.50 0.53
C GLY A 11 -4.19 3.45 1.60
N THR A 12 -5.51 3.60 1.69
CA THR A 12 -6.16 4.55 2.61
C THR A 12 -7.38 3.92 3.28
N SER A 13 -7.31 3.79 4.61
CA SER A 13 -8.47 3.45 5.42
C SER A 13 -9.31 4.70 5.72
N LYS A 14 -10.60 4.64 5.41
CA LYS A 14 -11.62 5.60 5.86
C LYS A 14 -12.18 5.29 7.25
N GLU A 15 -11.81 4.14 7.80
CA GLU A 15 -12.13 3.75 9.17
C GLU A 15 -11.01 4.16 10.13
N GLY A 16 -9.95 4.81 9.63
CA GLY A 16 -8.87 5.34 10.46
C GLY A 16 -8.01 4.24 11.08
N ASP A 17 -7.97 3.05 10.49
CA ASP A 17 -7.16 1.93 10.94
C ASP A 17 -5.97 1.68 10.00
N PHE A 18 -4.82 1.39 10.60
CA PHE A 18 -3.59 1.17 9.86
C PHE A 18 -3.61 -0.14 9.06
N GLN A 19 -4.27 -1.18 9.57
CA GLN A 19 -4.26 -2.50 8.96
C GLN A 19 -4.93 -2.47 7.59
N SER A 20 -6.14 -1.91 7.48
CA SER A 20 -6.87 -1.81 6.22
C SER A 20 -6.13 -0.94 5.21
N ALA A 21 -5.52 0.17 5.65
CA ALA A 21 -4.70 1.00 4.78
C ALA A 21 -3.46 0.26 4.25
N LEU A 22 -2.81 -0.55 5.09
CA LEU A 22 -1.67 -1.38 4.69
C LEU A 22 -2.08 -2.52 3.75
N GLU A 23 -3.16 -3.23 4.08
CA GLU A 23 -3.70 -4.31 3.24
C GLU A 23 -4.09 -3.80 1.85
N GLU A 24 -4.72 -2.62 1.77
CA GLU A 24 -5.03 -1.98 0.50
C GLU A 24 -3.75 -1.63 -0.29
N ALA A 25 -2.73 -1.04 0.37
CA ALA A 25 -1.47 -0.71 -0.28
C ALA A 25 -0.77 -1.97 -0.84
N ILE A 26 -0.79 -3.07 -0.09
CA ILE A 26 -0.24 -4.38 -0.50
C ILE A 26 -1.04 -4.96 -1.67
N SER A 27 -2.38 -4.89 -1.63
CA SER A 27 -3.24 -5.38 -2.71
C SER A 27 -2.98 -4.63 -4.02
N VAL A 28 -2.91 -3.30 -3.97
CA VAL A 28 -2.58 -2.46 -5.12
C VAL A 28 -1.20 -2.80 -5.67
N ALA A 29 -0.21 -2.98 -4.79
CA ALA A 29 1.13 -3.40 -5.20
C ALA A 29 1.13 -4.79 -5.86
N PHE A 30 0.38 -5.74 -5.30
CA PHE A 30 0.29 -7.10 -5.81
C PHE A 30 -0.33 -7.12 -7.20
N GLU A 31 -1.48 -6.47 -7.40
CA GLU A 31 -2.16 -6.36 -8.69
C GLU A 31 -1.29 -5.67 -9.74
N ALA A 32 -0.59 -4.60 -9.37
CA ALA A 32 0.25 -3.85 -10.29
C ALA A 32 1.52 -4.61 -10.73
N LEU A 33 2.03 -5.50 -9.89
CA LEU A 33 3.30 -6.20 -10.14
C LEU A 33 3.14 -7.65 -10.62
N GLN A 34 1.99 -8.29 -10.40
CA GLN A 34 1.78 -9.73 -10.66
C GLN A 34 1.98 -10.15 -12.13
N GLY A 35 1.50 -9.34 -13.07
CA GLY A 35 1.48 -9.73 -14.48
C GLY A 35 0.76 -11.07 -14.69
N ASN A 36 1.39 -12.01 -15.43
CA ASN A 36 0.83 -13.35 -15.72
C ASN A 36 1.54 -14.49 -14.96
N ILE A 37 2.13 -14.21 -13.80
CA ILE A 37 2.95 -15.18 -13.06
C ILE A 37 2.10 -15.92 -12.00
N SER A 38 2.11 -17.25 -12.03
CA SER A 38 1.52 -18.08 -10.98
C SER A 38 2.45 -18.15 -9.76
N ASP A 39 1.90 -18.18 -8.54
CA ASP A 39 2.65 -18.12 -7.26
C ASP A 39 3.51 -16.85 -7.13
N PHE A 40 3.01 -15.73 -7.67
CA PHE A 40 3.65 -14.44 -7.58
C PHE A 40 3.75 -13.94 -6.14
N ARG A 41 4.89 -13.34 -5.78
CA ARG A 41 5.16 -12.78 -4.47
C ARG A 41 5.76 -11.39 -4.60
N ILE A 42 5.49 -10.54 -3.62
CA ILE A 42 6.11 -9.23 -3.50
C ILE A 42 6.84 -9.11 -2.17
N ALA A 43 7.99 -8.44 -2.20
CA ALA A 43 8.60 -7.88 -1.01
C ALA A 43 8.21 -6.42 -0.92
N TRP A 44 7.87 -5.96 0.29
CA TRP A 44 7.54 -4.57 0.52
C TRP A 44 8.14 -4.05 1.82
N LYS A 45 8.25 -2.73 1.93
CA LYS A 45 8.60 -2.02 3.16
C LYS A 45 7.73 -0.78 3.31
N LEU A 46 7.41 -0.43 4.56
CA LEU A 46 6.71 0.80 4.87
C LEU A 46 7.62 2.01 4.57
N VAL A 47 7.06 3.03 3.91
CA VAL A 47 7.75 4.31 3.63
C VAL A 47 7.22 5.39 4.57
N GLU A 48 5.91 5.54 4.61
CA GLU A 48 5.24 6.62 5.34
C GLU A 48 3.86 6.18 5.83
N THR A 49 3.44 6.77 6.94
CA THR A 49 2.05 6.73 7.40
C THR A 49 1.61 8.16 7.66
N SER A 50 0.47 8.53 7.10
CA SER A 50 -0.16 9.82 7.30
C SER A 50 -1.63 9.62 7.63
N GLY A 51 -2.30 10.67 8.13
CA GLY A 51 -3.71 10.58 8.47
C GLY A 51 -4.28 11.92 8.89
N SER A 52 -5.61 11.97 8.89
CA SER A 52 -6.41 13.12 9.29
C SER A 52 -7.48 12.68 10.27
N LYS A 53 -7.81 13.56 11.22
CA LYS A 53 -8.91 13.34 12.17
C LYS A 53 -9.63 14.65 12.46
N GLY A 54 -10.96 14.68 12.29
CA GLY A 54 -11.81 15.83 12.64
C GLY A 54 -12.71 16.33 11.50
N GLY A 55 -13.02 17.63 11.50
CA GLY A 55 -13.97 18.21 10.54
C GLY A 55 -15.44 18.00 10.91
N LEU A 56 -16.34 18.66 10.17
CA LEU A 56 -17.77 18.74 10.48
C LEU A 56 -18.47 17.37 10.47
N LEU A 57 -17.90 16.38 9.77
CA LEU A 57 -18.44 15.04 9.61
C LEU A 57 -17.65 13.94 10.34
N GLY A 58 -16.63 14.30 11.13
CA GLY A 58 -15.82 13.31 11.85
C GLY A 58 -14.96 12.45 10.92
N GLU A 59 -14.18 13.09 10.05
CA GLU A 59 -13.16 12.42 9.24
C GLU A 59 -12.20 11.63 10.14
N GLN A 60 -11.90 10.41 9.74
CA GLN A 60 -10.85 9.57 10.31
C GLN A 60 -10.20 8.81 9.16
N THR A 61 -9.09 9.32 8.65
CA THR A 61 -8.37 8.63 7.58
C THR A 61 -6.96 8.30 8.00
N ILE A 62 -6.50 7.12 7.59
CA ILE A 62 -5.09 6.73 7.63
C ILE A 62 -4.70 6.33 6.22
N THR A 63 -3.59 6.89 5.74
CA THR A 63 -2.98 6.57 4.47
C THR A 63 -1.61 5.95 4.73
N VAL A 64 -1.34 4.82 4.09
CA VAL A 64 -0.09 4.06 4.20
C VAL A 64 0.58 4.03 2.84
N THR A 65 1.84 4.43 2.78
CA THR A 65 2.68 4.34 1.59
C THR A 65 3.74 3.26 1.78
N ILE A 66 3.85 2.33 0.84
CA ILE A 66 4.85 1.26 0.82
C ILE A 66 5.73 1.35 -0.42
N GLU A 67 6.96 0.85 -0.33
CA GLU A 67 7.79 0.49 -1.48
C GLU A 67 7.70 -1.01 -1.69
N ALA A 68 7.39 -1.46 -2.91
CA ALA A 68 7.26 -2.87 -3.24
C ALA A 68 8.01 -3.25 -4.53
N GLN A 69 8.40 -4.52 -4.60
CA GLN A 69 9.03 -5.14 -5.75
C GLN A 69 8.69 -6.64 -5.84
N PRO A 70 8.69 -7.24 -7.05
CA PRO A 70 8.60 -8.70 -7.21
C PRO A 70 9.69 -9.45 -6.42
N GLN A 71 9.36 -10.63 -5.90
CA GLN A 71 10.32 -11.61 -5.39
C GLN A 71 10.55 -12.77 -6.36
#